data_AF-A0A9K3KCN4-F1
#
_entry.id   AF-A0A9K3KCN4-F1
#
_cell.length_a   1.000
_cell.length_b   1.000
_cell.length_c   1.000
_cell.angle_alpha   90.00
_cell.angle_beta   90.00
_cell.angle_gamma   90.00
#
_symmetry.space_group_name_H-M   'P 1'
#
loop_
_entity.id
_entity.type
_entity.pdbx_description
1 polymer ?
#
loop_
_entity_poly.entity_id
_entity_poly.type
_entity_poly.pdbx_seq_one_letter_code
_entity_poly.pdbx_strand_id
1 'polypeptide(L)'
;MIDEIDLAVASGKGSTNPVGVAESLVNWDKDIIQWGFGYVDDAKLISRELVRQVLPKCAPLNIKLRKDGTAPWAKRGHAHGGLIRREILRSSPGGSIATFCSVYPVTAKHNLRRVVGDTGFFIPKEATILLSDNEIDIMWDELGWLPTEADCFDLREGKEAQPALSPYGFDVSVGNEIAYAENPACAAKASFQKVREDFKFEKGQKVGMAVFFTNQTKPTRATIAGAEDAEIPEDFGEAEIKKYYGEPGRVNIYTGEIKYVGPKHIEYSINSFTGCSGAVVFLLDKDQPASVDQSDWGRAVAIHSGAHPLMSDRNYGFLINEHSTFETL
;
A
#
# COMPACT_ATOMS: atom_id res chain seq x y z
N MET A 1 -28.77 -0.55 13.32
CA MET A 1 -28.03 -1.81 13.51
C MET A 1 -26.64 -1.52 12.95
N ILE A 2 -25.91 -0.68 13.69
CA ILE A 2 -24.77 0.17 13.27
C ILE A 2 -23.49 -0.27 14.03
N ASP A 3 -23.52 -1.43 14.69
CA ASP A 3 -22.43 -1.88 15.57
C ASP A 3 -21.26 -2.55 14.81
N GLU A 4 -21.39 -2.82 13.52
CA GLU A 4 -20.52 -3.74 12.78
C GLU A 4 -20.33 -3.34 11.30
N ILE A 5 -19.93 -2.09 10.98
CA ILE A 5 -19.16 -1.92 9.73
C ILE A 5 -17.81 -2.55 9.99
N ASP A 6 -17.72 -3.89 9.90
CA ASP A 6 -16.55 -4.73 10.07
C ASP A 6 -15.36 -3.98 10.68
N LEU A 7 -15.59 -3.52 11.91
CA LEU A 7 -14.55 -3.09 12.79
C LEU A 7 -13.87 -4.41 13.05
N ALA A 8 -12.95 -4.81 12.19
CA ALA A 8 -12.00 -5.87 12.47
C ALA A 8 -11.13 -5.35 13.63
N VAL A 9 -11.71 -5.28 14.83
CA VAL A 9 -11.54 -6.31 15.83
C VAL A 9 -10.14 -6.88 15.74
N ALA A 10 -9.27 -6.28 16.53
CA ALA A 10 -8.08 -6.94 17.06
C ALA A 10 -8.44 -8.14 17.98
N SER A 11 -9.65 -8.71 17.92
CA SER A 11 -10.07 -9.80 18.79
C SER A 11 -9.83 -11.14 18.11
N GLY A 12 -9.24 -12.05 18.89
CA GLY A 12 -9.46 -13.47 18.73
C GLY A 12 -8.52 -14.19 17.77
N LYS A 13 -7.28 -14.43 18.23
CA LYS A 13 -6.28 -15.38 17.71
C LYS A 13 -5.57 -14.99 16.41
N GLY A 14 -4.56 -14.11 16.53
CA GLY A 14 -3.35 -14.25 15.71
C GLY A 14 -2.76 -12.97 15.13
N SER A 15 -3.55 -11.93 14.83
CA SER A 15 -3.00 -10.67 14.33
C SER A 15 -2.58 -9.75 15.48
N THR A 16 -1.29 -9.49 15.60
CA THR A 16 -0.71 -8.53 16.56
C THR A 16 -0.73 -7.10 16.03
N ASN A 17 -1.11 -6.88 14.77
CA ASN A 17 -1.13 -5.59 14.13
C ASN A 17 -2.52 -4.93 14.29
N PRO A 18 -2.67 -3.85 15.08
CA PRO A 18 -3.95 -3.21 15.33
C PRO A 18 -4.48 -2.38 14.15
N VAL A 19 -3.71 -2.21 13.07
CA VAL A 19 -4.05 -1.39 11.90
C VAL A 19 -3.94 -2.21 10.61
N GLY A 20 -4.42 -1.64 9.51
CA GLY A 20 -4.58 -2.31 8.22
C GLY A 20 -5.93 -3.01 8.09
N VAL A 21 -6.09 -3.72 6.98
CA VAL A 21 -7.23 -4.57 6.67
C VAL A 21 -6.75 -5.97 6.28
N ALA A 22 -7.69 -6.92 6.22
CA ALA A 22 -7.40 -8.26 5.71
C ALA A 22 -7.00 -8.19 4.23
N GLU A 23 -6.07 -9.05 3.84
CA GLU A 23 -5.40 -9.00 2.54
C GLU A 23 -5.17 -10.42 2.01
N SER A 24 -5.09 -10.59 0.68
CA SER A 24 -5.21 -11.91 0.05
C SER A 24 -3.90 -12.47 -0.52
N LEU A 25 -3.75 -13.80 -0.40
CA LEU A 25 -2.83 -14.60 -1.20
C LEU A 25 -3.51 -14.94 -2.53
N VAL A 26 -3.19 -14.15 -3.56
CA VAL A 26 -3.88 -14.21 -4.84
C VAL A 26 -3.29 -15.27 -5.78
N ASN A 27 -1.99 -15.55 -5.68
CA ASN A 27 -1.30 -16.45 -6.59
C ASN A 27 -0.30 -17.36 -5.85
N TRP A 28 -0.57 -18.67 -5.93
CA TRP A 28 0.20 -19.75 -5.29
C TRP A 28 1.38 -20.26 -6.12
N ASP A 29 1.56 -19.76 -7.34
CA ASP A 29 2.60 -20.22 -8.26
C ASP A 29 3.84 -19.30 -8.25
N LYS A 30 3.87 -18.29 -7.36
CA LYS A 30 4.89 -17.25 -7.35
C LYS A 30 5.82 -17.35 -6.16
N ASP A 31 7.06 -17.74 -6.43
CA ASP A 31 8.11 -17.83 -5.42
C ASP A 31 8.94 -16.57 -5.39
N ILE A 32 9.17 -16.03 -4.20
CA ILE A 32 10.08 -14.91 -4.00
C ILE A 32 11.51 -15.39 -4.23
N ILE A 33 12.16 -14.81 -5.23
CA ILE A 33 13.56 -15.06 -5.56
C ILE A 33 14.38 -13.77 -5.49
N GLN A 34 15.67 -13.91 -5.22
CA GLN A 34 16.59 -12.77 -5.34
C GLN A 34 16.73 -12.36 -6.81
N TRP A 35 16.51 -11.08 -7.11
CA TRP A 35 16.61 -10.52 -8.45
C TRP A 35 17.31 -9.15 -8.42
N GLY A 36 18.60 -9.15 -8.74
CA GLY A 36 19.44 -7.96 -8.57
C GLY A 36 19.65 -7.65 -7.08
N PHE A 37 19.31 -6.43 -6.66
CA PHE A 37 19.43 -5.99 -5.27
C PHE A 37 18.16 -6.24 -4.42
N GLY A 38 17.07 -6.68 -5.06
CA GLY A 38 15.79 -6.91 -4.42
C GLY A 38 15.34 -8.36 -4.48
N TYR A 39 14.14 -8.60 -3.98
CA TYR A 39 13.46 -9.89 -3.99
C TYR A 39 12.15 -9.73 -4.74
N VAL A 40 11.84 -10.61 -5.69
CA VAL A 40 10.70 -10.48 -6.60
C VAL A 40 10.01 -11.84 -6.74
N ASP A 41 8.69 -11.84 -6.80
CA ASP A 41 7.85 -13.04 -6.96
C ASP A 41 7.74 -13.53 -8.43
N ASP A 42 7.95 -12.64 -9.40
CA ASP A 42 8.05 -12.96 -10.83
C ASP A 42 9.07 -12.05 -11.57
N ALA A 43 10.28 -12.57 -11.77
CA ALA A 43 11.36 -11.87 -12.49
C ALA A 43 11.09 -11.67 -14.00
N LYS A 44 10.08 -12.34 -14.57
CA LYS A 44 9.70 -12.16 -15.98
C LYS A 44 9.00 -10.82 -16.20
N LEU A 45 8.32 -10.30 -15.17
CA LEU A 45 7.56 -9.06 -15.27
C LEU A 45 8.36 -7.80 -14.95
N ILE A 46 9.56 -7.92 -14.36
CA ILE A 46 10.37 -6.76 -13.95
C ILE A 46 11.87 -6.90 -14.30
N SER A 47 12.51 -5.82 -14.74
CA SER A 47 13.96 -5.76 -14.94
C SER A 47 14.71 -5.49 -13.63
N ARG A 48 16.00 -5.84 -13.61
CA ARG A 48 16.89 -5.53 -12.48
C ARG A 48 17.07 -4.03 -12.26
N GLU A 49 16.98 -3.23 -13.34
CA GLU A 49 17.12 -1.79 -13.22
C GLU A 49 15.88 -1.18 -12.57
N LEU A 50 14.67 -1.62 -12.95
CA LEU A 50 13.46 -1.16 -12.29
C LEU A 50 13.43 -1.59 -10.82
N VAL A 51 13.86 -2.81 -10.48
CA VAL A 51 14.05 -3.23 -9.08
C VAL A 51 14.93 -2.22 -8.33
N ARG A 52 16.11 -1.89 -8.86
CA ARG A 52 17.02 -0.93 -8.23
C ARG A 52 16.38 0.45 -8.00
N GLN A 53 15.50 0.88 -8.90
CA GLN A 53 14.81 2.16 -8.80
C GLN A 53 13.69 2.18 -7.75
N VAL A 54 12.99 1.06 -7.53
CA VAL A 54 11.83 1.02 -6.61
C VAL A 54 12.19 0.66 -5.17
N LEU A 55 13.28 -0.08 -4.95
CA LEU A 55 13.77 -0.43 -3.61
C LEU A 55 13.83 0.76 -2.63
N PRO A 56 14.48 1.90 -2.95
CA PRO A 56 14.56 3.04 -2.04
C PRO A 56 13.24 3.79 -1.83
N LYS A 57 12.19 3.46 -2.61
CA LYS A 57 10.87 4.09 -2.50
C LYS A 57 9.91 3.31 -1.62
N CYS A 58 10.30 2.12 -1.14
CA CYS A 58 9.53 1.38 -0.16
C CYS A 58 9.49 2.18 1.16
N ALA A 59 8.30 2.48 1.64
CA ALA A 59 8.07 3.39 2.75
C ALA A 59 7.19 2.73 3.82
N PRO A 60 7.77 1.91 4.72
CA PRO A 60 7.05 1.40 5.88
C PRO A 60 6.48 2.54 6.72
N LEU A 61 5.27 2.35 7.22
CA LEU A 61 4.56 3.29 8.08
C LEU A 61 4.45 2.71 9.48
N ASN A 62 4.95 3.45 10.47
CA ASN A 62 4.76 3.14 11.88
C ASN A 62 3.69 4.05 12.48
N ILE A 63 2.72 3.46 13.16
CA ILE A 63 1.62 4.20 13.80
C ILE A 63 1.68 3.98 15.30
N LYS A 64 1.71 5.05 16.09
CA LYS A 64 1.63 4.97 17.56
C LYS A 64 0.21 5.27 18.00
N LEU A 65 -0.39 4.31 18.70
CA LEU A 65 -1.76 4.41 19.19
C LEU A 65 -1.78 4.63 20.70
N ARG A 66 -2.65 5.54 21.15
CA ARG A 66 -2.99 5.71 22.57
C ARG A 66 -4.32 5.07 22.87
N LYS A 67 -4.44 4.45 24.04
CA LYS A 67 -5.76 4.10 24.58
C LYS A 67 -6.45 5.38 25.03
N ASP A 68 -7.71 5.54 24.66
CA ASP A 68 -8.47 6.75 24.98
C ASP A 68 -8.45 7.03 26.50
N GLY A 69 -8.23 8.30 26.87
CA GLY A 69 -8.09 8.71 28.27
C GLY A 69 -6.80 8.28 29.01
N THR A 70 -5.76 7.79 28.33
CA THR A 70 -4.50 7.36 28.97
C THR A 70 -3.26 8.13 28.48
N ALA A 71 -2.27 8.31 29.36
CA ALA A 71 -1.05 9.08 29.10
C ALA A 71 0.08 8.32 28.36
N PRO A 72 0.33 7.01 28.57
CA PRO A 72 1.36 6.30 27.80
C PRO A 72 0.82 5.71 26.48
N TRP A 73 1.73 5.51 25.53
CA TRP A 73 1.47 4.74 24.31
C TRP A 73 1.07 3.31 24.63
N ALA A 74 -0.02 2.85 24.02
CA ALA A 74 -0.60 1.56 24.36
C ALA A 74 -0.30 0.48 23.32
N LYS A 75 -0.22 0.85 22.03
CA LYS A 75 0.02 -0.08 20.92
C LYS A 75 0.80 0.58 19.77
N ARG A 76 1.43 -0.26 18.95
CA ARG A 76 2.04 0.13 17.67
C ARG A 76 1.32 -0.59 16.53
N GLY A 77 1.01 0.15 15.48
CA GLY A 77 0.51 -0.35 14.21
C GLY A 77 1.59 -0.27 13.15
N HIS A 78 1.53 -1.18 12.18
CA HIS A 78 2.47 -1.26 11.08
C HIS A 78 1.70 -1.33 9.76
N ALA A 79 2.07 -0.48 8.82
CA ALA A 79 1.45 -0.42 7.51
C ALA A 79 2.48 0.06 6.47
N HIS A 80 2.02 0.50 5.30
CA HIS A 80 2.86 1.17 4.32
C HIS A 80 2.32 2.56 3.98
N GLY A 81 3.19 3.36 3.40
CA GLY A 81 2.84 4.60 2.73
C GLY A 81 3.60 4.76 1.44
N GLY A 82 3.63 5.99 0.96
CA GLY A 82 4.38 6.40 -0.22
C GLY A 82 4.71 7.87 -0.18
N LEU A 83 5.60 8.27 -1.10
CA LEU A 83 5.92 9.66 -1.36
C LEU A 83 5.66 9.92 -2.84
N ILE A 84 4.69 10.77 -3.16
CA ILE A 84 4.32 11.12 -4.53
C ILE A 84 4.97 12.46 -4.89
N ARG A 85 5.79 12.47 -5.94
CA ARG A 85 6.50 13.65 -6.44
C ARG A 85 5.53 14.69 -6.99
N ARG A 86 5.87 15.95 -6.77
CA ARG A 86 5.19 17.11 -7.33
C ARG A 86 6.16 17.94 -8.18
N GLU A 87 6.85 18.90 -7.58
CA GLU A 87 7.71 19.85 -8.30
C GLU A 87 9.19 19.57 -8.05
N ILE A 88 10.07 19.94 -9.00
CA ILE A 88 11.52 19.87 -8.78
C ILE A 88 11.94 21.09 -7.94
N LEU A 89 12.45 20.85 -6.73
CA LEU A 89 12.95 21.91 -5.83
C LEU A 89 14.36 22.35 -6.22
N ARG A 90 15.21 21.38 -6.53
CA ARG A 90 16.62 21.61 -6.83
C ARG A 90 17.15 20.52 -7.73
N SER A 91 17.74 20.95 -8.84
CA SER A 91 18.65 20.14 -9.64
C SER A 91 20.07 20.58 -9.33
N SER A 92 20.99 19.65 -9.15
CA SER A 92 22.40 20.00 -8.94
C SER A 92 22.94 20.79 -10.14
N PRO A 93 23.53 21.97 -9.95
CA PRO A 93 24.38 22.58 -10.97
C PRO A 93 25.51 21.59 -11.32
N GLY A 94 25.81 21.39 -12.60
CA GLY A 94 26.91 20.54 -13.05
C GLY A 94 26.64 19.03 -13.13
N GLY A 95 25.38 18.58 -13.10
CA GLY A 95 25.04 17.18 -13.43
C GLY A 95 25.30 16.17 -12.32
N SER A 96 25.36 16.58 -11.04
CA SER A 96 25.26 15.60 -9.96
C SER A 96 23.88 14.92 -10.00
N ILE A 97 23.88 13.62 -9.67
CA ILE A 97 22.77 12.68 -9.87
C ILE A 97 21.57 12.94 -8.94
N ALA A 98 21.70 13.83 -7.95
CA ALA A 98 20.66 14.06 -6.96
C ALA A 98 19.66 15.12 -7.45
N THR A 99 18.46 14.66 -7.81
CA THR A 99 17.28 15.51 -8.01
C THR A 99 16.47 15.51 -6.73
N PHE A 100 16.07 16.70 -6.28
CA PHE A 100 15.17 16.86 -5.14
C PHE A 100 13.83 17.40 -5.63
N CYS A 101 12.75 16.78 -5.17
CA CYS A 101 11.38 17.12 -5.51
C CYS A 101 10.59 17.42 -4.24
N SER A 102 9.59 18.30 -4.31
CA SER A 102 8.56 18.32 -3.29
C SER A 102 7.71 17.06 -3.42
N VAL A 103 7.18 16.60 -2.29
CA VAL A 103 6.43 15.35 -2.23
C VAL A 103 5.22 15.47 -1.34
N TYR A 104 4.18 14.72 -1.70
CA TYR A 104 3.05 14.43 -0.83
C TYR A 104 3.22 13.04 -0.23
N PRO A 105 3.28 12.92 1.11
CA PRO A 105 3.13 11.64 1.76
C PRO A 105 1.73 11.09 1.56
N VAL A 106 1.62 9.79 1.30
CA VAL A 106 0.34 9.10 1.09
C VAL A 106 0.29 7.79 1.86
N THR A 107 -0.90 7.37 2.26
CA THR A 107 -1.19 6.04 2.82
C THR A 107 -2.68 5.71 2.61
N ALA A 108 -3.11 4.51 3.01
CA ALA A 108 -4.52 4.18 3.09
C ALA A 108 -5.15 4.84 4.33
N LYS A 109 -6.34 5.43 4.17
CA LYS A 109 -7.00 6.21 5.21
C LYS A 109 -7.37 5.40 6.42
N HIS A 110 -7.77 4.15 6.21
CA HIS A 110 -8.03 3.23 7.31
C HIS A 110 -6.79 2.95 8.18
N ASN A 111 -5.55 3.22 7.74
CA ASN A 111 -4.37 3.07 8.60
C ASN A 111 -4.33 4.11 9.73
N LEU A 112 -4.97 5.26 9.52
CA LEU A 112 -5.00 6.39 10.45
C LEU A 112 -6.27 6.40 11.32
N ARG A 113 -7.14 5.40 11.18
CA ARG A 113 -8.44 5.33 11.83
C ARG A 113 -8.37 5.01 13.33
N ARG A 114 -9.43 5.33 14.06
CA ARG A 114 -9.68 4.79 15.40
C ARG A 114 -9.86 3.27 15.35
N VAL A 115 -9.12 2.54 16.19
CA VAL A 115 -9.17 1.08 16.29
C VAL A 115 -9.95 0.66 17.52
N VAL A 116 -10.82 -0.34 17.37
CA VAL A 116 -11.56 -0.97 18.48
C VAL A 116 -10.84 -2.25 18.88
N GLY A 117 -10.52 -2.41 20.17
CA GLY A 117 -10.01 -3.67 20.71
C GLY A 117 -10.79 -4.10 21.95
N ASP A 118 -10.51 -5.30 22.43
CA ASP A 118 -11.24 -5.99 23.51
C ASP A 118 -11.37 -5.16 24.79
N THR A 119 -10.41 -4.27 25.06
CA THR A 119 -10.35 -3.47 26.30
C THR A 119 -10.65 -1.99 26.08
N GLY A 120 -11.13 -1.60 24.89
CA GLY A 120 -11.52 -0.24 24.55
C GLY A 120 -10.93 0.26 23.23
N PHE A 121 -11.02 1.58 23.04
CA PHE A 121 -10.63 2.23 21.80
C PHE A 121 -9.18 2.73 21.82
N PHE A 122 -8.52 2.61 20.67
CA PHE A 122 -7.18 3.10 20.42
C PHE A 122 -7.23 4.16 19.32
N ILE A 123 -6.57 5.28 19.55
CA ILE A 123 -6.55 6.42 18.63
C ILE A 123 -5.10 6.61 18.16
N PRO A 124 -4.83 6.54 16.85
CA PRO A 124 -3.56 6.99 16.28
C PRO A 124 -3.28 8.43 16.68
N LYS A 125 -2.09 8.71 17.22
CA LYS A 125 -1.64 10.08 17.53
C LYS A 125 -0.38 10.49 16.80
N GLU A 126 0.41 9.51 16.34
CA GLU A 126 1.61 9.74 15.55
C GLU A 126 1.67 8.67 14.46
N ALA A 127 2.06 9.07 13.25
CA ALA A 127 2.32 8.17 12.14
C ALA A 127 3.57 8.65 11.38
N THR A 128 4.55 7.77 11.22
CA THR A 128 5.87 8.10 10.70
C THR A 128 6.25 7.19 9.55
N ILE A 129 6.79 7.77 8.48
CA ILE A 129 7.35 7.00 7.36
C ILE A 129 8.81 6.70 7.64
N LEU A 130 9.19 5.44 7.51
CA LEU A 130 10.58 5.02 7.57
C LEU A 130 11.18 5.00 6.17
N LEU A 131 12.21 5.81 5.96
CA LEU A 131 13.14 5.68 4.84
C LEU A 131 14.44 5.06 5.35
N SER A 132 15.25 4.44 4.48
CA SER A 132 16.39 3.57 4.86
C SER A 132 17.12 3.92 6.17
N ASP A 133 17.52 5.18 6.35
CA ASP A 133 18.23 5.65 7.56
C ASP A 133 17.51 6.81 8.29
N ASN A 134 16.24 7.09 7.96
CA ASN A 134 15.52 8.25 8.48
C ASN A 134 14.06 7.92 8.84
N GLU A 135 13.59 8.51 9.93
CA GLU A 135 12.17 8.53 10.28
C GLU A 135 11.62 9.92 9.94
N ILE A 136 10.47 9.95 9.25
CA ILE A 136 9.83 11.17 8.79
C ILE A 136 8.48 11.28 9.47
N ASP A 137 8.39 12.25 10.38
CA ASP A 137 7.14 12.62 11.03
C ASP A 137 6.24 13.34 10.04
N ILE A 138 4.99 12.87 9.92
CA ILE A 138 4.01 13.45 9.01
C ILE A 138 2.79 13.86 9.82
N MET A 139 2.37 15.10 9.58
CA MET A 139 1.10 15.60 10.07
C MET A 139 0.01 15.12 9.12
N TRP A 140 -0.89 14.28 9.62
CA TRP A 140 -2.05 13.80 8.88
C TRP A 140 -3.32 14.36 9.52
N ASP A 141 -4.15 15.01 8.73
CA ASP A 141 -5.42 15.57 9.19
C ASP A 141 -6.43 14.47 9.55
N GLU A 142 -6.25 13.26 9.01
CA GLU A 142 -7.15 12.13 9.21
C GLU A 142 -6.75 11.23 10.41
N LEU A 143 -5.82 11.66 11.26
CA LEU A 143 -5.47 10.92 12.48
C LEU A 143 -6.65 10.77 13.41
N GLY A 144 -6.99 9.52 13.73
CA GLY A 144 -8.13 9.18 14.57
C GLY A 144 -9.47 9.30 13.85
N TRP A 145 -9.48 9.36 12.51
CA TRP A 145 -10.70 9.31 11.71
C TRP A 145 -11.58 8.11 12.08
N LEU A 146 -12.89 8.30 12.03
CA LEU A 146 -13.89 7.27 12.29
C LEU A 146 -14.71 7.08 11.00
N PRO A 147 -14.61 5.92 10.32
CA PRO A 147 -15.45 5.63 9.16
C PRO A 147 -16.93 5.60 9.54
N THR A 148 -17.76 6.05 8.61
CA THR A 148 -19.22 6.06 8.68
C THR A 148 -19.81 5.40 7.44
N GLU A 149 -21.08 5.01 7.49
CA GLU A 149 -21.77 4.45 6.31
C GLU A 149 -21.78 5.42 5.11
N ALA A 150 -21.74 6.73 5.37
CA ALA A 150 -21.67 7.76 4.34
C ALA A 150 -20.31 7.81 3.64
N ASP A 151 -19.27 7.21 4.23
CA ASP A 151 -17.97 7.09 3.56
C ASP A 151 -17.97 5.96 2.54
N CYS A 152 -18.85 4.94 2.67
CA CYS A 152 -18.85 3.76 1.81
C CYS A 152 -18.84 4.11 0.31
N PHE A 153 -18.05 3.35 -0.46
CA PHE A 153 -17.86 3.57 -1.89
C PHE A 153 -18.17 2.30 -2.69
N ASP A 154 -18.98 2.43 -3.74
CA ASP A 154 -19.27 1.33 -4.67
C ASP A 154 -18.05 0.99 -5.53
N LEU A 155 -17.45 -0.17 -5.26
CA LEU A 155 -16.42 -0.76 -6.11
C LEU A 155 -17.05 -1.34 -7.38
N ARG A 156 -18.24 -1.94 -7.25
CA ARG A 156 -19.00 -2.54 -8.36
C ARG A 156 -20.50 -2.30 -8.17
N GLU A 157 -21.14 -1.60 -9.10
CA GLU A 157 -22.60 -1.41 -9.10
C GLU A 157 -23.31 -2.48 -9.96
N GLY A 158 -24.50 -2.91 -9.54
CA GLY A 158 -25.49 -3.54 -10.43
C GLY A 158 -25.18 -4.95 -10.95
N LYS A 159 -25.60 -5.23 -12.19
CA LYS A 159 -25.64 -6.57 -12.83
C LYS A 159 -24.28 -7.17 -13.18
N GLU A 160 -23.18 -6.51 -12.85
CA GLU A 160 -21.83 -7.10 -12.92
C GLU A 160 -21.59 -8.02 -11.71
N ALA A 161 -22.30 -9.15 -11.71
CA ALA A 161 -22.25 -10.33 -10.84
C ALA A 161 -22.36 -10.14 -9.30
N GLN A 162 -21.72 -9.14 -8.67
CA GLN A 162 -21.57 -9.05 -7.22
C GLN A 162 -21.34 -7.59 -6.77
N PRO A 163 -22.38 -6.89 -6.28
CA PRO A 163 -22.23 -5.56 -5.70
C PRO A 163 -21.19 -5.56 -4.57
N ALA A 164 -20.18 -4.70 -4.66
CA ALA A 164 -19.08 -4.65 -3.71
C ALA A 164 -18.93 -3.23 -3.17
N LEU A 165 -18.94 -3.09 -1.84
CA LEU A 165 -18.74 -1.82 -1.15
C LEU A 165 -17.39 -1.81 -0.44
N SER A 166 -16.62 -0.74 -0.62
CA SER A 166 -15.51 -0.43 0.28
C SER A 166 -16.06 0.33 1.49
N PRO A 167 -15.97 -0.22 2.72
CA PRO A 167 -16.49 0.43 3.93
C PRO A 167 -15.70 1.68 4.33
N TYR A 168 -14.51 1.88 3.75
CA TYR A 168 -13.62 3.00 4.04
C TYR A 168 -13.72 4.12 3.00
N GLY A 169 -14.58 3.95 1.99
CA GLY A 169 -14.76 4.93 0.95
C GLY A 169 -13.60 5.05 -0.02
N PHE A 170 -13.34 6.27 -0.49
CA PHE A 170 -12.11 6.58 -1.21
C PHE A 170 -10.94 6.61 -0.21
N ASP A 171 -10.32 5.45 -0.04
CA ASP A 171 -9.40 5.13 1.06
C ASP A 171 -7.96 5.57 0.78
N VAL A 172 -7.77 6.87 0.63
CA VAL A 172 -6.45 7.49 0.43
C VAL A 172 -6.33 8.69 1.34
N SER A 173 -5.30 8.67 2.21
CA SER A 173 -4.87 9.83 2.98
C SER A 173 -3.70 10.49 2.30
N VAL A 174 -3.73 11.82 2.24
CA VAL A 174 -2.61 12.64 1.75
C VAL A 174 -2.17 13.59 2.87
N GLY A 175 -0.89 13.49 3.26
CA GLY A 175 -0.29 14.38 4.25
C GLY A 175 0.09 15.73 3.65
N ASN A 176 0.51 16.66 4.51
CA ASN A 176 1.00 17.97 4.07
C ASN A 176 2.21 17.84 3.13
N GLU A 177 2.31 18.76 2.17
CA GLU A 177 3.45 18.81 1.24
C GLU A 177 4.76 19.01 2.01
N ILE A 178 5.76 18.20 1.64
CA ILE A 178 7.14 18.36 2.09
C ILE A 178 7.93 18.98 0.94
N ALA A 179 8.32 20.25 1.09
CA ALA A 179 8.95 21.06 0.04
C ALA A 179 10.35 21.59 0.44
N TYR A 180 11.05 20.87 1.31
CA TYR A 180 12.38 21.24 1.84
C TYR A 180 13.41 20.24 1.31
N ALA A 181 14.34 20.67 0.45
CA ALA A 181 15.27 19.79 -0.26
C ALA A 181 16.20 18.99 0.69
N GLU A 182 16.45 19.49 1.89
CA GLU A 182 17.23 18.82 2.93
C GLU A 182 16.48 17.63 3.56
N ASN A 183 15.16 17.57 3.42
CA ASN A 183 14.37 16.46 3.92
C ASN A 183 14.64 15.20 3.10
N PRO A 184 14.98 14.06 3.72
CA PRO A 184 15.23 12.79 3.01
C PRO A 184 14.08 12.35 2.09
N ALA A 185 12.81 12.68 2.42
CA ALA A 185 11.66 12.40 1.56
C ALA A 185 11.69 13.12 0.22
N CYS A 186 12.34 14.29 0.17
CA CYS A 186 12.44 15.10 -1.05
C CYS A 186 13.45 14.54 -2.05
N ALA A 187 14.27 13.54 -1.68
CA ALA A 187 15.15 12.90 -2.65
C ALA A 187 14.31 12.15 -3.69
N ALA A 188 14.49 12.42 -4.99
CA ALA A 188 13.71 11.77 -6.04
C ALA A 188 13.78 10.23 -5.94
N LYS A 189 14.93 9.67 -5.57
CA LYS A 189 15.09 8.22 -5.35
C LYS A 189 14.13 7.62 -4.31
N ALA A 190 13.61 8.41 -3.37
CA ALA A 190 12.71 7.97 -2.31
C ALA A 190 11.22 8.08 -2.68
N SER A 191 10.90 8.67 -3.84
CA SER A 191 9.53 9.01 -4.22
C SER A 191 9.17 8.51 -5.61
N PHE A 192 7.87 8.33 -5.83
CA PHE A 192 7.32 7.96 -7.12
C PHE A 192 6.83 9.19 -7.89
N GLN A 193 7.08 9.22 -9.19
CA GLN A 193 6.34 10.08 -10.09
C GLN A 193 5.00 9.40 -10.42
N LYS A 194 3.90 10.15 -10.52
CA LYS A 194 2.64 9.63 -11.07
C LYS A 194 2.78 9.34 -12.56
N VAL A 195 1.99 8.39 -13.07
CA VAL A 195 1.78 8.28 -14.52
C VAL A 195 1.26 9.60 -15.10
N ARG A 196 1.48 9.79 -16.40
CA ARG A 196 0.99 10.97 -17.14
C ARG A 196 -0.53 11.16 -16.99
N GLU A 197 -1.00 12.39 -17.12
CA GLU A 197 -2.42 12.74 -16.99
C GLU A 197 -3.31 12.01 -18.00
N ASP A 198 -2.81 11.82 -19.23
CA ASP A 198 -3.53 11.12 -20.29
C ASP A 198 -3.33 9.59 -20.27
N PHE A 199 -2.76 9.04 -19.20
CA PHE A 199 -2.53 7.62 -19.05
C PHE A 199 -3.85 6.85 -19.04
N LYS A 200 -3.95 5.82 -19.88
CA LYS A 200 -5.15 4.99 -19.98
C LYS A 200 -4.97 3.74 -19.15
N PHE A 201 -5.78 3.59 -18.12
CA PHE A 201 -5.86 2.35 -17.35
C PHE A 201 -6.60 1.28 -18.14
N GLU A 202 -6.02 0.08 -18.22
CA GLU A 202 -6.67 -1.06 -18.86
C GLU A 202 -6.30 -2.39 -18.21
N LYS A 203 -7.17 -3.38 -18.39
CA LYS A 203 -6.92 -4.76 -17.96
C LYS A 203 -5.67 -5.32 -18.64
N GLY A 204 -4.84 -6.03 -17.88
CA GLY A 204 -3.63 -6.69 -18.36
C GLY A 204 -2.34 -5.87 -18.19
N GLN A 205 -2.44 -4.58 -17.84
CA GLN A 205 -1.28 -3.78 -17.45
C GLN A 205 -0.57 -4.41 -16.24
N LYS A 206 0.76 -4.52 -16.34
CA LYS A 206 1.59 -5.18 -15.32
C LYS A 206 1.93 -4.18 -14.22
N VAL A 207 1.64 -4.57 -12.99
CA VAL A 207 1.79 -3.71 -11.82
C VAL A 207 2.59 -4.42 -10.73
N GLY A 208 3.28 -3.64 -9.92
CA GLY A 208 4.07 -4.12 -8.79
C GLY A 208 3.79 -3.33 -7.52
N MET A 209 4.10 -3.95 -6.39
CA MET A 209 4.03 -3.36 -5.06
C MET A 209 5.30 -3.76 -4.30
N ALA A 210 6.02 -2.77 -3.78
CA ALA A 210 7.23 -2.99 -3.00
C ALA A 210 6.91 -2.86 -1.50
N VAL A 211 7.24 -3.90 -0.74
CA VAL A 211 6.84 -4.06 0.66
C VAL A 211 8.07 -4.42 1.49
N PHE A 212 8.19 -3.84 2.68
CA PHE A 212 9.19 -4.20 3.67
C PHE A 212 8.52 -4.57 4.99
N PHE A 213 8.97 -5.65 5.60
CA PHE A 213 8.49 -6.08 6.91
C PHE A 213 9.64 -6.60 7.76
N THR A 214 9.50 -6.52 9.07
CA THR A 214 10.47 -7.05 10.03
C THR A 214 10.00 -8.41 10.56
N ASN A 215 10.80 -9.05 11.42
CA ASN A 215 10.36 -10.27 12.11
C ASN A 215 9.09 -10.05 12.95
N GLN A 216 8.87 -8.83 13.45
CA GLN A 216 7.69 -8.49 14.25
C GLN A 216 6.44 -8.26 13.40
N THR A 217 6.62 -7.86 12.14
CA THR A 217 5.53 -7.45 11.23
C THR A 217 5.40 -8.35 10.02
N LYS A 218 6.08 -9.50 10.02
CA LYS A 218 6.05 -10.45 8.92
C LYS A 218 4.65 -11.04 8.75
N PRO A 219 4.30 -11.51 7.55
CA PRO A 219 3.04 -12.17 7.33
C PRO A 219 2.89 -13.40 8.22
N THR A 220 1.67 -13.69 8.61
CA THR A 220 1.24 -14.88 9.34
C THR A 220 -0.04 -15.40 8.69
N ARG A 221 -0.45 -16.62 9.02
CA ARG A 221 -1.75 -17.15 8.61
C ARG A 221 -2.93 -16.23 8.97
N ALA A 222 -2.84 -15.46 10.07
CA ALA A 222 -3.90 -14.55 10.48
C ALA A 222 -3.91 -13.22 9.72
N THR A 223 -2.78 -12.83 9.10
CA THR A 223 -2.67 -11.60 8.31
C THR A 223 -2.81 -11.86 6.82
N ILE A 224 -2.82 -13.13 6.42
CA ILE A 224 -3.05 -13.58 5.05
C ILE A 224 -4.44 -14.22 5.09
N ALA A 225 -5.48 -13.49 4.69
CA ALA A 225 -6.83 -14.01 4.51
C ALA A 225 -7.67 -12.92 3.84
N GLY A 226 -8.44 -13.28 2.81
CA GLY A 226 -9.36 -12.39 2.10
C GLY A 226 -10.65 -13.13 1.72
N ALA A 227 -11.74 -12.38 1.52
CA ALA A 227 -13.11 -12.80 1.14
C ALA A 227 -13.55 -14.20 1.59
N GLU A 228 -14.29 -14.23 2.72
CA GLU A 228 -15.01 -15.32 3.42
C GLU A 228 -14.42 -16.74 3.52
N ASP A 229 -13.69 -17.29 2.55
CA ASP A 229 -13.25 -18.69 2.54
C ASP A 229 -11.96 -18.94 1.73
N ALA A 230 -11.02 -18.00 1.67
CA ALA A 230 -9.68 -18.32 1.16
C ALA A 230 -9.00 -19.32 2.10
N GLU A 231 -9.29 -20.62 1.94
CA GLU A 231 -8.77 -21.71 2.74
C GLU A 231 -7.27 -21.81 2.55
N ILE A 232 -6.52 -21.16 3.44
CA ILE A 232 -5.10 -21.42 3.57
C ILE A 232 -4.94 -22.84 4.11
N PRO A 233 -4.17 -23.73 3.45
CA PRO A 233 -3.95 -25.10 3.91
C PRO A 233 -3.46 -25.13 5.36
N GLU A 234 -3.93 -26.05 6.21
CA GLU A 234 -3.56 -26.10 7.64
C GLU A 234 -2.05 -26.20 7.88
N ASP A 235 -1.32 -26.81 6.94
CA ASP A 235 0.13 -26.98 6.94
C ASP A 235 0.90 -25.75 6.41
N PHE A 236 0.21 -24.67 6.03
CA PHE A 236 0.84 -23.42 5.59
C PHE A 236 1.58 -22.75 6.77
N GLY A 237 2.90 -22.93 6.78
CA GLY A 237 3.77 -22.49 7.85
C GLY A 237 4.75 -21.41 7.41
N GLU A 238 5.80 -21.27 8.22
CA GLU A 238 6.87 -20.29 8.01
C GLU A 238 7.62 -20.47 6.69
N ALA A 239 7.75 -21.71 6.22
CA ALA A 239 8.43 -22.02 4.97
C ALA A 239 7.62 -21.51 3.77
N GLU A 240 6.31 -21.73 3.76
CA GLU A 240 5.38 -21.24 2.74
C GLU A 240 5.25 -19.72 2.78
N ILE A 241 5.15 -19.13 3.97
CA ILE A 241 5.15 -17.67 4.13
C ILE A 241 6.42 -17.09 3.52
N LYS A 242 7.60 -17.64 3.85
CA LYS A 242 8.86 -17.19 3.29
C LYS A 242 8.91 -17.38 1.77
N LYS A 243 8.38 -18.49 1.26
CA LYS A 243 8.32 -18.79 -0.17
C LYS A 243 7.50 -17.74 -0.93
N TYR A 244 6.30 -17.41 -0.46
CA TYR A 244 5.37 -16.53 -1.18
C TYR A 244 5.54 -15.04 -0.88
N TYR A 245 6.01 -14.69 0.33
CA TYR A 245 6.11 -13.31 0.79
C TYR A 245 7.55 -12.84 0.99
N GLY A 246 8.51 -13.75 1.03
CA GLY A 246 9.93 -13.43 1.14
C GLY A 246 10.42 -13.35 2.58
N GLU A 247 11.58 -12.74 2.76
CA GLU A 247 12.26 -12.67 4.07
C GLU A 247 12.05 -11.32 4.76
N PRO A 248 11.94 -11.32 6.11
CA PRO A 248 11.93 -10.10 6.88
C PRO A 248 13.28 -9.38 6.80
N GLY A 249 13.25 -8.05 6.94
CA GLY A 249 14.45 -7.19 6.83
C GLY A 249 14.91 -6.95 5.40
N ARG A 250 14.09 -7.33 4.41
CA ARG A 250 14.30 -7.11 2.98
C ARG A 250 13.09 -6.40 2.38
N VAL A 251 13.31 -5.72 1.25
CA VAL A 251 12.20 -5.27 0.40
C VAL A 251 11.85 -6.41 -0.54
N ASN A 252 10.59 -6.83 -0.49
CA ASN A 252 9.99 -7.85 -1.33
C ASN A 252 9.04 -7.15 -2.31
N ILE A 253 9.18 -7.46 -3.60
CA ILE A 253 8.38 -6.87 -4.67
C ILE A 253 7.41 -7.93 -5.17
N TYR A 254 6.13 -7.67 -4.98
CA TYR A 254 5.06 -8.51 -5.47
C TYR A 254 4.56 -7.95 -6.79
N THR A 255 4.36 -8.82 -7.77
CA THR A 255 3.98 -8.45 -9.14
C THR A 255 2.61 -9.00 -9.47
N GLY A 256 1.96 -8.41 -10.46
CA GLY A 256 0.64 -8.83 -10.88
C GLY A 256 0.20 -8.09 -12.12
N GLU A 257 -1.10 -8.14 -12.36
CA GLU A 257 -1.72 -7.40 -13.45
C GLU A 257 -3.08 -6.84 -13.01
N ILE A 258 -3.47 -5.75 -13.66
CA ILE A 258 -4.79 -5.16 -13.50
C ILE A 258 -5.84 -6.13 -14.06
N LYS A 259 -6.83 -6.47 -13.24
CA LYS A 259 -7.96 -7.36 -13.56
C LYS A 259 -9.23 -6.59 -13.89
N TYR A 260 -9.40 -5.41 -13.30
CA TYR A 260 -10.54 -4.53 -13.49
C TYR A 260 -10.13 -3.06 -13.26
N VAL A 261 -10.80 -2.15 -13.97
CA VAL A 261 -10.61 -0.70 -13.87
C VAL A 261 -11.98 -0.09 -13.59
N GLY A 262 -12.14 0.47 -12.40
CA GLY A 262 -13.30 1.27 -12.04
C GLY A 262 -13.02 2.77 -12.20
N PRO A 263 -14.00 3.64 -11.93
CA PRO A 263 -13.85 5.09 -12.10
C PRO A 263 -12.75 5.70 -11.22
N LYS A 264 -12.58 5.17 -10.00
CA LYS A 264 -11.65 5.71 -8.98
C LYS A 264 -10.64 4.69 -8.47
N HIS A 265 -10.68 3.46 -8.96
CA HIS A 265 -9.89 2.36 -8.42
C HIS A 265 -9.54 1.35 -9.51
N ILE A 266 -8.56 0.51 -9.19
CA ILE A 266 -8.20 -0.68 -9.98
C ILE A 266 -8.21 -1.89 -9.07
N GLU A 267 -8.53 -3.04 -9.64
CA GLU A 267 -8.33 -4.34 -9.00
C GLU A 267 -7.19 -5.08 -9.68
N TYR A 268 -6.38 -5.79 -8.92
CA TYR A 268 -5.17 -6.44 -9.44
C TYR A 268 -4.80 -7.70 -8.66
N SER A 269 -4.01 -8.55 -9.31
CA SER A 269 -3.61 -9.87 -8.78
C SER A 269 -2.18 -9.88 -8.23
N ILE A 270 -1.96 -9.16 -7.14
CA ILE A 270 -0.69 -9.10 -6.41
C ILE A 270 -0.87 -9.82 -5.07
N ASN A 271 0.12 -10.59 -4.60
CA ASN A 271 0.07 -11.17 -3.24
C ASN A 271 0.24 -10.09 -2.17
N SER A 272 -0.51 -10.19 -1.08
CA SER A 272 -0.63 -9.12 -0.09
C SER A 272 -0.98 -9.69 1.29
N PHE A 273 -0.73 -8.95 2.36
CA PHE A 273 -1.01 -9.36 3.73
C PHE A 273 -1.19 -8.12 4.62
N THR A 274 -1.97 -8.24 5.69
CA THR A 274 -2.29 -7.12 6.59
C THR A 274 -1.04 -6.34 6.98
N GLY A 275 -0.97 -5.11 6.48
CA GLY A 275 0.19 -4.23 6.63
C GLY A 275 0.76 -3.74 5.29
N CYS A 276 0.35 -4.27 4.14
CA CYS A 276 0.74 -3.69 2.85
C CYS A 276 -0.13 -2.49 2.47
N SER A 277 -1.32 -2.37 3.03
CA SER A 277 -2.23 -1.24 2.85
C SER A 277 -1.49 0.11 2.97
N GLY A 278 -1.71 0.98 1.98
CA GLY A 278 -1.02 2.25 1.80
C GLY A 278 0.24 2.19 0.92
N ALA A 279 0.73 1.00 0.57
CA ALA A 279 1.83 0.87 -0.38
C ALA A 279 1.46 1.41 -1.77
N VAL A 280 2.45 2.00 -2.44
CA VAL A 280 2.28 2.49 -3.80
C VAL A 280 2.33 1.33 -4.79
N VAL A 281 1.28 1.23 -5.60
CA VAL A 281 1.23 0.36 -6.77
C VAL A 281 1.86 1.11 -7.94
N PHE A 282 2.82 0.47 -8.61
CA PHE A 282 3.58 1.07 -9.72
C PHE A 282 3.57 0.20 -10.97
N LEU A 283 3.80 0.79 -12.14
CA LEU A 283 3.90 0.06 -13.40
C LEU A 283 5.23 -0.69 -13.53
N LEU A 284 5.16 -1.95 -13.97
CA LEU A 284 6.33 -2.74 -14.31
C LEU A 284 6.87 -2.37 -15.70
N ASP A 285 8.00 -2.95 -16.11
CA ASP A 285 8.71 -2.59 -17.35
C ASP A 285 8.82 -3.72 -18.38
N LYS A 286 8.20 -4.88 -18.13
CA LYS A 286 8.18 -6.00 -19.09
C LYS A 286 6.76 -6.46 -19.38
N ASP A 287 6.58 -6.99 -20.59
CA ASP A 287 5.33 -7.56 -21.09
C ASP A 287 4.10 -6.65 -20.89
N GLN A 288 4.34 -5.34 -21.02
CA GLN A 288 3.30 -4.32 -20.94
C GLN A 288 2.51 -4.23 -22.25
N PRO A 289 1.21 -3.91 -22.18
CA PRO A 289 0.44 -3.60 -23.38
C PRO A 289 0.89 -2.26 -24.00
N ALA A 290 0.50 -2.03 -25.25
CA ALA A 290 0.91 -0.85 -26.02
C ALA A 290 0.39 0.49 -25.45
N SER A 291 -0.53 0.47 -24.48
CA SER A 291 -0.98 1.67 -23.76
C SER A 291 0.06 2.24 -22.80
N VAL A 292 1.07 1.44 -22.42
CA VAL A 292 2.10 1.82 -21.45
C VAL A 292 3.39 2.22 -22.17
N ASP A 293 3.73 3.50 -22.10
CA ASP A 293 4.98 3.99 -22.66
C ASP A 293 6.15 3.66 -21.74
N GLN A 294 7.36 3.58 -22.31
CA GLN A 294 8.58 3.38 -21.53
C GLN A 294 8.78 4.45 -20.44
N SER A 295 8.28 5.67 -20.67
CA SER A 295 8.32 6.73 -19.68
C SER A 295 7.49 6.46 -18.43
N ASP A 296 6.48 5.58 -18.50
CA ASP A 296 5.55 5.26 -17.42
C ASP A 296 6.07 4.16 -16.49
N TRP A 297 7.13 3.45 -16.87
CA TRP A 297 7.72 2.38 -16.06
C TRP A 297 8.20 2.89 -14.70
N GLY A 298 7.83 2.19 -13.63
CA GLY A 298 8.17 2.55 -12.26
C GLY A 298 7.43 3.77 -11.71
N ARG A 299 6.41 4.26 -12.42
CA ARG A 299 5.54 5.34 -11.96
C ARG A 299 4.34 4.80 -11.20
N ALA A 300 3.86 5.61 -10.26
CA ALA A 300 2.74 5.28 -9.40
C ALA A 300 1.42 5.38 -10.16
N VAL A 301 0.54 4.41 -9.92
CA VAL A 301 -0.80 4.31 -10.50
C VAL A 301 -1.90 4.35 -9.44
N ALA A 302 -1.68 3.69 -8.31
CA ALA A 302 -2.68 3.55 -7.25
C ALA A 302 -2.04 3.45 -5.87
N ILE A 303 -2.84 3.68 -4.83
CA ILE A 303 -2.50 3.35 -3.44
C ILE A 303 -3.27 2.09 -3.06
N HIS A 304 -2.55 1.06 -2.62
CA HIS A 304 -3.17 -0.20 -2.22
C HIS A 304 -4.06 0.00 -0.99
N SER A 305 -5.29 -0.51 -1.05
CA SER A 305 -6.29 -0.39 0.02
C SER A 305 -6.56 -1.72 0.74
N GLY A 306 -6.52 -2.85 0.04
CA GLY A 306 -6.65 -4.17 0.68
C GLY A 306 -7.19 -5.25 -0.25
N ALA A 307 -7.63 -6.37 0.32
CA ALA A 307 -8.33 -7.43 -0.41
C ALA A 307 -9.69 -6.97 -0.92
N HIS A 308 -10.07 -7.41 -2.11
CA HIS A 308 -11.43 -7.20 -2.60
C HIS A 308 -12.42 -7.92 -1.67
N PRO A 309 -13.52 -7.28 -1.24
CA PRO A 309 -14.39 -7.84 -0.19
C PRO A 309 -15.07 -9.14 -0.60
N LEU A 310 -15.27 -9.37 -1.90
CA LEU A 310 -15.99 -10.54 -2.44
C LEU A 310 -15.15 -11.46 -3.34
N MET A 311 -13.94 -11.06 -3.71
CA MET A 311 -13.13 -11.78 -4.71
C MET A 311 -11.77 -12.09 -4.10
N SER A 312 -11.54 -13.35 -3.75
CA SER A 312 -10.30 -13.79 -3.11
C SER A 312 -9.08 -13.73 -4.02
N ASP A 313 -9.28 -13.69 -5.35
CA ASP A 313 -8.21 -13.58 -6.35
C ASP A 313 -7.79 -12.13 -6.65
N ARG A 314 -8.21 -11.16 -5.84
CA ARG A 314 -7.97 -9.74 -6.11
C ARG A 314 -7.74 -8.92 -4.87
N ASN A 315 -6.85 -7.97 -5.06
CA ASN A 315 -6.76 -6.78 -4.23
C ASN A 315 -7.30 -5.59 -5.02
N TYR A 316 -7.53 -4.49 -4.31
CA TYR A 316 -7.85 -3.22 -4.93
C TYR A 316 -6.99 -2.08 -4.38
N GLY A 317 -6.92 -1.02 -5.17
CA GLY A 317 -6.25 0.22 -4.83
C GLY A 317 -6.87 1.40 -5.55
N PHE A 318 -6.83 2.57 -4.92
CA PHE A 318 -7.44 3.79 -5.44
C PHE A 318 -6.46 4.54 -6.33
N LEU A 319 -6.97 5.01 -7.47
CA LEU A 319 -6.18 5.70 -8.48
C LEU A 319 -5.66 7.04 -7.93
N ILE A 320 -4.36 7.27 -8.06
CA ILE A 320 -3.73 8.49 -7.53
C ILE A 320 -4.19 9.71 -8.33
N ASN A 321 -4.40 9.59 -9.65
CA ASN A 321 -4.83 10.70 -10.48
C ASN A 321 -6.27 11.16 -10.19
N GLU A 322 -7.08 10.35 -9.48
CA GLU A 322 -8.48 10.65 -9.16
C GLU A 322 -8.66 11.28 -7.76
N HIS A 323 -7.57 11.52 -7.04
CA HIS A 323 -7.62 12.23 -5.76
C HIS A 323 -7.47 13.74 -6.01
N SER A 324 -8.36 14.55 -5.43
CA SER A 324 -8.43 16.01 -5.60
C SER A 324 -7.11 16.76 -5.40
N THR A 325 -6.32 16.42 -4.38
CA THR A 325 -4.95 16.94 -4.17
C THR A 325 -4.04 16.83 -5.39
N PHE A 326 -4.27 15.85 -6.28
CA PHE A 326 -3.46 15.58 -7.46
C PHE A 326 -4.13 16.00 -8.78
N GLU A 327 -5.34 16.55 -8.75
CA GLU A 327 -6.09 17.05 -9.94
C GLU A 327 -5.55 18.39 -10.46
N THR A 328 -4.85 19.17 -9.63
CA THR A 328 -4.35 20.51 -9.97
C THR A 328 -2.86 20.55 -10.33
N LEU A 329 -2.28 19.41 -10.74
CA LEU A 329 -0.85 19.27 -11.04
C LEU A 329 -0.58 19.20 -12.54
#